data_AF-A0A1X0AR37-F1
#
_entry.id   AF-A0A1X0AR37-F1
#
_cell.length_a   1.000
_cell.length_b   1.000
_cell.length_c   1.000
_cell.angle_alpha   90.00
_cell.angle_beta   90.00
_cell.angle_gamma   90.00
#
_symmetry.space_group_name_H-M   'P 1'
#
loop_
_entity.id
_entity.type
_entity.pdbx_description
1 polymer ?
#
loop_
_entity_poly.entity_id
_entity_poly.type
_entity_poly.pdbx_seq_one_letter_code
_entity_poly.pdbx_strand_id
1 'polypeptide(L)'
;MHVTAHLYLVTRDRLPLLCCLVAFILTFFVTRTLVRYIRRHANSDKPPKWWQPRNISVSQGGGGMHIHHMVIGIILVMLSGITMVTLSVSGGVPEFAVASTFFGIGAALVLDEFALVLHLSDVYWEEDGRTSVDAVFAAVAVAGLLILGFNPLSFFDINIWREDQTVFARTVVVVVAVITLLLAVVVLLKGKVWTGLVGMFITPLLFVGAIRLSRPHAPWARWRYTTRPRKMHRALERERWLRRPVVQAKLWVQDAIAGTPKFPDDAAVDKQLDREIHAAPAPGQVA
;
A
#
# COMPACT_ATOMS: atom_id res chain seq x y z
N MET A 1 -19.71 31.10 -15.65
CA MET A 1 -19.31 30.97 -14.24
C MET A 1 -20.09 29.77 -13.70
N HIS A 2 -19.56 28.57 -13.51
CA HIS A 2 -18.60 28.17 -12.49
C HIS A 2 -18.25 26.68 -12.69
N VAL A 3 -17.12 26.33 -13.31
CA VAL A 3 -16.45 25.01 -13.12
C VAL A 3 -14.94 25.11 -13.41
N THR A 4 -14.51 26.11 -14.18
CA THR A 4 -13.13 26.24 -14.68
C THR A 4 -12.09 26.80 -13.69
N ALA A 5 -12.46 27.10 -12.44
CA ALA A 5 -11.62 27.91 -11.55
C ALA A 5 -10.80 27.17 -10.48
N HIS A 6 -10.85 25.83 -10.36
CA HIS A 6 -10.13 25.11 -9.28
C HIS A 6 -9.12 24.03 -9.71
N LEU A 7 -8.92 23.79 -11.01
CA LEU A 7 -7.99 22.76 -11.52
C LEU A 7 -6.65 23.30 -12.03
N TYR A 8 -6.31 24.56 -11.75
CA TYR A 8 -5.01 25.16 -12.14
C TYR A 8 -3.79 24.61 -11.38
N LEU A 9 -3.99 23.76 -10.35
CA LEU A 9 -2.89 23.08 -9.64
C LEU A 9 -2.44 21.78 -10.33
N VAL A 10 -3.22 21.26 -11.27
CA VAL A 10 -2.90 20.00 -11.96
C VAL A 10 -2.72 20.31 -13.45
N THR A 11 -1.46 20.27 -13.90
CA THR A 11 -1.12 20.34 -15.33
C THR A 11 -2.03 19.41 -16.13
N ARG A 12 -2.51 19.85 -17.30
CA ARG A 12 -3.48 19.08 -18.13
C ARG A 12 -3.05 17.62 -18.34
N ASP A 13 -1.75 17.39 -18.41
CA ASP A 13 -1.11 16.08 -18.58
C ASP A 13 -1.32 15.11 -17.39
N ARG A 14 -1.65 15.62 -16.20
CA ARG A 14 -1.87 14.84 -14.98
C ARG A 14 -3.34 14.63 -14.65
N LEU A 15 -4.25 15.17 -15.47
CA LEU A 15 -5.69 15.00 -15.28
C LEU A 15 -6.10 13.51 -15.21
N PRO A 16 -5.60 12.60 -16.06
CA PRO A 16 -5.99 11.19 -15.98
C PRO A 16 -5.60 10.53 -14.65
N LEU A 17 -4.41 10.84 -14.13
CA LEU A 17 -3.93 10.35 -12.84
C LEU A 17 -4.78 10.89 -11.68
N LEU A 18 -5.16 12.16 -11.72
CA LEU A 18 -6.06 12.75 -10.73
C LEU A 18 -7.43 12.07 -10.75
N CYS A 19 -8.03 11.88 -11.93
CA CYS A 19 -9.31 11.19 -12.08
C CYS A 19 -9.24 9.76 -11.56
N CYS A 20 -8.15 9.03 -11.86
CA CYS A 20 -7.89 7.70 -11.29
C CYS A 20 -7.87 7.73 -9.75
N LEU A 21 -7.12 8.66 -9.15
CA LEU A 21 -6.98 8.74 -7.70
C LEU A 21 -8.30 9.08 -7.02
N VAL A 22 -9.04 10.06 -7.55
CA VAL A 22 -10.34 10.46 -7.00
C VAL A 22 -11.33 9.31 -7.10
N ALA A 23 -11.42 8.65 -8.25
CA ALA A 23 -12.29 7.50 -8.44
C ALA A 23 -11.94 6.36 -7.48
N PHE A 24 -10.65 6.04 -7.35
CA PHE A 24 -10.14 5.04 -6.42
C PHE A 24 -10.56 5.32 -4.97
N ILE A 25 -10.30 6.54 -4.47
CA ILE A 25 -10.65 6.94 -3.11
C ILE A 25 -12.17 6.85 -2.89
N LEU A 26 -12.96 7.42 -3.79
CA LEU A 26 -14.42 7.42 -3.66
C LEU A 26 -14.98 5.99 -3.66
N THR A 27 -14.55 5.14 -4.59
CA THR A 27 -14.98 3.74 -4.66
C THR A 27 -14.62 2.97 -3.40
N PHE A 28 -13.42 3.16 -2.85
CA PHE A 28 -13.01 2.53 -1.60
C PHE A 28 -13.90 2.98 -0.42
N PHE A 29 -14.17 4.27 -0.28
CA PHE A 29 -15.06 4.76 0.79
C PHE A 29 -16.49 4.24 0.62
N VAL A 30 -17.01 4.19 -0.61
CA VAL A 30 -18.35 3.68 -0.89
C VAL A 30 -18.44 2.21 -0.53
N THR A 31 -17.55 1.36 -1.05
CA THR A 31 -17.51 -0.09 -0.78
C THR A 31 -17.40 -0.37 0.71
N ARG A 32 -16.48 0.30 1.41
CA ARG A 32 -16.30 0.16 2.86
C ARG A 32 -17.53 0.57 3.66
N THR A 33 -18.20 1.65 3.23
CA THR A 33 -19.45 2.11 3.87
C THR A 33 -20.58 1.13 3.64
N LEU A 34 -20.71 0.58 2.43
CA LEU A 34 -21.71 -0.44 2.10
C LEU A 34 -21.50 -1.73 2.91
N VAL A 35 -20.27 -2.25 2.98
CA VAL A 35 -19.96 -3.44 3.79
C VAL A 35 -20.24 -3.19 5.27
N ARG A 36 -19.86 -2.02 5.79
CA ARG A 36 -20.15 -1.63 7.19
C ARG A 36 -21.65 -1.54 7.46
N TYR A 37 -22.42 -1.01 6.51
CA TYR A 37 -23.87 -0.95 6.58
C TYR A 37 -24.49 -2.36 6.60
N ILE A 38 -24.09 -3.23 5.67
CA ILE A 38 -24.56 -4.63 5.59
C ILE A 38 -24.27 -5.37 6.91
N ARG A 39 -23.03 -5.31 7.42
CA ARG A 39 -22.68 -5.99 8.69
C ARG A 39 -23.46 -5.46 9.89
N ARG A 40 -23.76 -4.15 9.93
CA ARG A 40 -24.58 -3.55 11.01
C ARG A 40 -26.05 -3.98 10.95
N HIS A 41 -26.55 -4.31 9.76
CA HIS A 41 -27.94 -4.70 9.54
C HIS A 41 -28.13 -6.22 9.33
N ALA A 42 -27.07 -7.02 9.40
CA ALA A 42 -27.11 -8.47 9.20
C ALA A 42 -28.00 -9.21 10.22
N ASN A 43 -28.15 -8.68 11.44
CA ASN A 43 -28.98 -9.24 12.51
C ASN A 43 -30.34 -8.53 12.67
N SER A 44 -30.78 -7.78 11.65
CA SER A 44 -32.04 -7.02 11.73
C SER A 44 -33.18 -7.81 11.07
N ASP A 45 -34.22 -8.17 11.82
CA ASP A 45 -35.39 -8.93 11.36
C ASP A 45 -36.33 -8.19 10.38
N LYS A 46 -35.86 -7.09 9.77
CA LYS A 46 -36.66 -6.29 8.83
C LYS A 46 -36.50 -6.83 7.41
N PRO A 47 -37.58 -6.98 6.63
CA PRO A 47 -37.47 -7.43 5.24
C PRO A 47 -36.56 -6.45 4.47
N PRO A 48 -35.59 -6.97 3.70
CA PRO A 48 -34.64 -6.12 3.01
C PRO A 48 -35.34 -5.27 1.95
N LYS A 49 -35.08 -3.96 1.95
CA LYS A 49 -35.64 -3.03 0.95
C LYS A 49 -34.98 -3.24 -0.41
N TRP A 50 -35.70 -2.96 -1.49
CA TRP A 50 -35.24 -3.16 -2.88
C TRP A 50 -33.92 -2.44 -3.25
N TRP A 51 -33.56 -1.37 -2.54
CA TRP A 51 -32.33 -0.61 -2.72
C TRP A 51 -31.16 -1.09 -1.86
N GLN A 52 -31.34 -2.10 -1.00
CA GLN A 52 -30.27 -2.56 -0.12
C GLN A 52 -29.18 -3.29 -0.91
N PRO A 53 -27.90 -2.98 -0.65
CA PRO A 53 -26.79 -3.67 -1.30
C PRO A 53 -26.78 -5.15 -0.89
N ARG A 54 -26.77 -6.05 -1.88
CA ARG A 54 -26.79 -7.50 -1.70
C ARG A 54 -25.42 -8.08 -1.99
N ASN A 55 -25.07 -9.16 -1.30
CA ASN A 55 -23.96 -9.99 -1.74
C ASN A 55 -24.37 -10.71 -3.04
N ILE A 56 -23.48 -10.73 -4.03
CA ILE A 56 -23.74 -11.36 -5.32
C ILE A 56 -23.37 -12.84 -5.17
N SER A 57 -24.35 -13.66 -4.80
CA SER A 57 -24.23 -15.11 -4.85
C SER A 57 -24.97 -15.64 -6.07
N VAL A 58 -24.25 -16.33 -6.95
CA VAL A 58 -24.89 -17.11 -8.01
C VAL A 58 -25.31 -18.43 -7.38
N SER A 59 -26.59 -18.55 -7.01
CA SER A 59 -27.17 -19.83 -6.58
C SER A 59 -27.74 -20.56 -7.79
N GLN A 60 -26.93 -21.40 -8.44
CA GLN A 60 -27.46 -22.55 -9.15
C GLN A 60 -27.22 -23.79 -8.28
N GLY A 61 -28.30 -24.44 -7.83
CA GLY A 61 -28.28 -25.79 -7.25
C GLY A 61 -27.30 -26.02 -6.08
N GLY A 62 -27.76 -25.81 -4.84
CA GLY A 62 -27.21 -26.48 -3.65
C GLY A 62 -25.86 -26.00 -3.09
N GLY A 63 -25.09 -25.17 -3.80
CA GLY A 63 -23.86 -24.57 -3.29
C GLY A 63 -23.69 -23.13 -3.80
N GLY A 64 -23.84 -22.14 -2.93
CA GLY A 64 -23.73 -20.73 -3.33
C GLY A 64 -22.29 -20.32 -3.64
N MET A 65 -21.98 -19.98 -4.89
CA MET A 65 -20.69 -19.38 -5.25
C MET A 65 -20.75 -17.88 -4.97
N HIS A 66 -19.96 -17.43 -3.98
CA HIS A 66 -19.81 -16.02 -3.64
C HIS A 66 -18.77 -15.37 -4.56
N ILE A 67 -19.25 -14.57 -5.53
CA ILE A 67 -18.35 -13.80 -6.38
C ILE A 67 -17.87 -12.60 -5.57
N HIS A 68 -16.57 -12.57 -5.26
CA HIS A 68 -15.96 -11.44 -4.59
C HIS A 68 -15.93 -10.27 -5.57
N HIS A 69 -16.27 -9.07 -5.09
CA HIS A 69 -16.31 -7.87 -5.94
C HIS A 69 -14.92 -7.53 -6.53
N MET A 70 -13.85 -8.06 -5.95
CA MET A 70 -12.50 -8.13 -6.53
C MET A 70 -12.48 -8.65 -7.97
N VAL A 71 -13.31 -9.64 -8.33
CA VAL A 71 -13.35 -10.19 -9.70
C VAL A 71 -13.82 -9.14 -10.71
N ILE A 72 -14.84 -8.36 -10.33
CA ILE A 72 -15.31 -7.21 -11.13
C ILE A 72 -14.19 -6.16 -11.23
N GLY A 73 -13.47 -5.95 -10.12
CA GLY A 73 -12.29 -5.09 -10.08
C GLY A 73 -11.21 -5.49 -11.09
N ILE A 74 -10.86 -6.78 -11.15
CA ILE A 74 -9.88 -7.32 -12.11
C ILE A 74 -10.33 -7.05 -13.55
N ILE A 75 -11.59 -7.34 -13.87
CA ILE A 75 -12.13 -7.12 -15.22
C ILE A 75 -12.04 -5.63 -15.60
N LEU A 76 -12.42 -4.73 -14.68
CA LEU A 76 -12.33 -3.28 -14.90
C LEU A 76 -10.88 -2.82 -15.12
N VAL A 77 -9.94 -3.30 -14.31
CA VAL A 77 -8.51 -2.99 -14.45
C VAL A 77 -7.96 -3.47 -15.81
N MET A 78 -8.31 -4.69 -16.22
CA MET A 78 -7.85 -5.26 -17.49
C MET A 78 -8.41 -4.50 -18.69
N LEU A 79 -9.72 -4.23 -18.71
CA LEU A 79 -10.36 -3.52 -19.82
C LEU A 79 -9.88 -2.07 -19.92
N SER A 80 -9.78 -1.37 -18.79
CA SER A 80 -9.27 0.01 -18.76
C SER A 80 -7.79 0.07 -19.14
N GLY A 81 -6.97 -0.90 -18.69
CA GLY A 81 -5.58 -1.04 -19.07
C GLY A 81 -5.39 -1.21 -20.58
N ILE A 82 -6.12 -2.16 -21.19
CA ILE A 82 -6.11 -2.35 -22.65
C ILE A 82 -6.59 -1.08 -23.37
N THR A 83 -7.64 -0.44 -22.87
CA THR A 83 -8.15 0.82 -23.43
C THR A 83 -7.07 1.91 -23.41
N MET A 84 -6.34 2.08 -22.30
CA MET A 84 -5.24 3.04 -22.20
C MET A 84 -4.09 2.70 -23.14
N VAL A 85 -3.76 1.42 -23.34
CA VAL A 85 -2.75 0.99 -24.33
C VAL A 85 -3.19 1.38 -25.74
N THR A 86 -4.44 1.10 -26.11
CA THR A 86 -4.99 1.48 -27.41
C THR A 86 -4.98 3.00 -27.61
N LEU A 87 -5.34 3.75 -26.57
CA LEU A 87 -5.34 5.21 -26.60
C LEU A 87 -3.93 5.82 -26.60
N SER A 88 -2.88 5.09 -26.21
CA SER A 88 -1.52 5.64 -26.11
C SER A 88 -0.93 6.17 -27.41
N VAL A 89 -1.46 5.73 -28.56
CA VAL A 89 -0.98 6.13 -29.87
C VAL A 89 -1.71 7.38 -30.41
N SER A 90 -3.01 7.51 -30.15
CA SER A 90 -3.86 8.53 -30.82
C SER A 90 -4.93 9.16 -29.92
N GLY A 91 -5.01 8.76 -28.66
CA GLY A 91 -6.03 9.21 -27.71
C GLY A 91 -5.68 10.56 -27.08
N GLY A 92 -6.70 11.36 -26.81
CA GLY A 92 -6.57 12.62 -26.08
C GLY A 92 -6.61 12.44 -24.56
N VAL A 93 -6.31 13.54 -23.86
CA VAL A 93 -6.38 13.62 -22.39
C VAL A 93 -7.78 13.24 -21.84
N PRO A 94 -8.92 13.67 -22.43
CA PRO A 94 -10.23 13.29 -21.94
C PRO A 94 -10.50 11.78 -21.99
N GLU A 95 -10.12 11.12 -23.08
CA GLU A 95 -10.30 9.68 -23.26
C GLU A 95 -9.46 8.89 -22.24
N PHE A 96 -8.22 9.31 -22.04
CA PHE A 96 -7.38 8.78 -20.97
C PHE A 96 -7.96 9.00 -19.59
N ALA A 97 -8.58 10.16 -19.32
CA ALA A 97 -9.18 10.43 -18.02
C ALA A 97 -10.37 9.51 -17.73
N VAL A 98 -11.20 9.22 -18.73
CA VAL A 98 -12.29 8.24 -18.60
C VAL A 98 -11.74 6.85 -18.34
N ALA A 99 -10.79 6.37 -19.15
CA ALA A 99 -10.19 5.05 -18.95
C ALA A 99 -9.50 4.93 -17.57
N SER A 100 -8.79 5.97 -17.15
CA SER A 100 -8.13 6.04 -15.84
C SER A 100 -9.12 6.08 -14.67
N THR A 101 -10.31 6.66 -14.86
CA THR A 101 -11.40 6.62 -13.87
C THR A 101 -11.85 5.18 -13.64
N PHE A 102 -12.13 4.43 -14.71
CA PHE A 102 -12.50 3.01 -14.59
C PHE A 102 -11.39 2.15 -14.01
N PHE A 103 -10.14 2.45 -14.36
CA PHE A 103 -8.97 1.82 -13.75
C PHE A 103 -8.95 2.05 -12.23
N GLY A 104 -9.15 3.29 -11.79
CA GLY A 104 -9.22 3.64 -10.37
C GLY A 104 -10.34 2.91 -9.61
N ILE A 105 -11.54 2.82 -10.20
CA ILE A 105 -12.66 2.04 -9.64
C ILE A 105 -12.27 0.57 -9.51
N GLY A 106 -11.74 -0.02 -10.58
CA GLY A 106 -11.35 -1.44 -10.58
C GLY A 106 -10.25 -1.74 -9.56
N ALA A 107 -9.23 -0.89 -9.49
CA ALA A 107 -8.14 -1.03 -8.53
C ALA A 107 -8.62 -0.92 -7.07
N ALA A 108 -9.59 -0.05 -6.77
CA ALA A 108 -10.18 0.07 -5.44
C ALA A 108 -10.92 -1.20 -5.03
N LEU A 109 -11.68 -1.80 -5.95
CA LEU A 109 -12.39 -3.07 -5.71
C LEU A 109 -11.43 -4.24 -5.49
N VAL A 110 -10.27 -4.25 -6.15
CA VAL A 110 -9.24 -5.27 -5.92
C VAL A 110 -8.56 -5.07 -4.56
N LEU A 111 -8.24 -3.83 -4.20
CA LEU A 111 -7.52 -3.53 -2.95
C LEU A 111 -8.41 -3.59 -1.69
N ASP A 112 -9.73 -3.44 -1.80
CA ASP A 112 -10.63 -3.63 -0.64
C ASP A 112 -10.54 -5.06 -0.08
N GLU A 113 -10.32 -6.05 -0.96
CA GLU A 113 -10.13 -7.47 -0.60
C GLU A 113 -8.65 -7.91 -0.64
N PHE A 114 -7.72 -6.98 -0.46
CA PHE A 114 -6.28 -7.27 -0.51
C PHE A 114 -5.86 -8.43 0.42
N ALA A 115 -6.52 -8.56 1.57
CA ALA A 115 -6.31 -9.64 2.53
C ALA A 115 -6.68 -11.04 2.00
N LEU A 116 -7.61 -11.13 1.04
CA LEU A 116 -7.97 -12.38 0.37
C LEU A 116 -7.07 -12.66 -0.84
N VAL A 117 -6.60 -11.62 -1.54
CA VAL A 117 -5.68 -11.75 -2.67
C VAL A 117 -4.34 -12.35 -2.22
N LEU A 118 -3.79 -11.84 -1.12
CA LEU A 118 -2.63 -12.42 -0.47
C LEU A 118 -3.10 -13.21 0.73
N HIS A 119 -2.94 -14.53 0.73
CA HIS A 119 -3.27 -15.40 1.86
C HIS A 119 -2.35 -15.11 3.07
N LEU A 120 -2.55 -13.95 3.70
CA LEU A 120 -1.76 -13.39 4.79
C LEU A 120 -2.12 -14.12 6.09
N SER A 121 -1.57 -15.31 6.23
CA SER A 121 -1.52 -16.08 7.49
C SER A 121 -0.38 -15.62 8.41
N ASP A 122 0.39 -14.60 8.02
CA ASP A 122 1.64 -14.23 8.67
C ASP A 122 1.40 -13.31 9.87
N VAL A 123 1.95 -13.69 11.02
CA VAL A 123 1.72 -13.22 12.41
C VAL A 123 1.82 -11.69 12.60
N TYR A 124 2.34 -10.93 11.63
CA TYR A 124 2.36 -9.46 11.65
C TYR A 124 1.02 -8.82 11.24
N TRP A 125 0.13 -9.54 10.54
CA TRP A 125 -1.02 -8.97 9.82
C TRP A 125 -2.39 -9.54 10.24
N GLU A 126 -2.50 -10.18 11.41
CA GLU A 126 -3.67 -10.94 11.93
C GLU A 126 -5.02 -10.18 12.07
N GLU A 127 -5.21 -9.01 11.44
CA GLU A 127 -6.50 -8.33 11.39
C GLU A 127 -6.89 -8.03 9.93
N ASP A 128 -7.62 -8.96 9.30
CA ASP A 128 -8.04 -8.94 7.88
C ASP A 128 -8.64 -7.61 7.39
N GLY A 129 -9.17 -6.79 8.29
CA GLY A 129 -9.74 -5.47 7.98
C GLY A 129 -8.76 -4.29 8.00
N ARG A 130 -7.55 -4.43 8.56
CA ARG A 130 -6.52 -3.36 8.62
C ARG A 130 -5.54 -3.45 7.44
N THR A 131 -5.28 -4.63 6.93
CA THR A 131 -4.33 -4.87 5.82
C THR A 131 -4.78 -4.20 4.52
N SER A 132 -6.08 -4.24 4.19
CA SER A 132 -6.62 -3.55 3.02
C SER A 132 -6.54 -2.03 3.15
N VAL A 133 -6.72 -1.50 4.37
CA VAL A 133 -6.60 -0.06 4.66
C VAL A 133 -5.16 0.42 4.43
N ASP A 134 -4.16 -0.32 4.94
CA ASP A 134 -2.75 0.01 4.74
C ASP A 134 -2.34 -0.01 3.25
N ALA A 135 -2.82 -1.01 2.51
CA ALA A 135 -2.58 -1.12 1.07
C ALA A 135 -3.18 0.07 0.29
N VAL A 136 -4.40 0.49 0.66
CA VAL A 136 -5.08 1.65 0.08
C VAL A 136 -4.34 2.95 0.40
N PHE A 137 -3.90 3.15 1.64
CA PHE A 137 -3.08 4.32 2.00
C PHE A 137 -1.76 4.35 1.23
N ALA A 138 -1.12 3.20 1.02
CA ALA A 138 0.09 3.11 0.21
C ALA A 138 -0.18 3.51 -1.25
N ALA A 139 -1.26 2.98 -1.85
CA ALA A 139 -1.65 3.31 -3.21
C ALA A 139 -1.97 4.80 -3.38
N VAL A 140 -2.71 5.39 -2.44
CA VAL A 140 -3.02 6.83 -2.42
C VAL A 140 -1.76 7.67 -2.29
N ALA A 141 -0.83 7.30 -1.41
CA ALA A 141 0.43 8.02 -1.24
C ALA A 141 1.28 7.98 -2.52
N VAL A 142 1.40 6.81 -3.15
CA VAL A 142 2.12 6.62 -4.42
C VAL A 142 1.48 7.45 -5.54
N ALA A 143 0.17 7.34 -5.73
CA ALA A 143 -0.55 8.11 -6.74
C ALA A 143 -0.46 9.62 -6.48
N GLY A 144 -0.56 10.05 -5.23
CA GLY A 144 -0.38 11.45 -4.83
C GLY A 144 1.02 11.98 -5.17
N LEU A 145 2.07 11.21 -4.89
CA LEU A 145 3.45 11.57 -5.27
C LEU A 145 3.60 11.70 -6.80
N LEU A 146 3.01 10.78 -7.57
CA LEU A 146 3.00 10.86 -9.03
C LEU A 146 2.27 12.12 -9.54
N ILE A 147 1.13 12.49 -8.94
CA ILE A 147 0.37 13.71 -9.26
C ILE A 147 1.15 14.97 -8.90
N LEU A 148 1.93 14.95 -7.80
CA LEU A 148 2.83 16.05 -7.43
C LEU A 148 4.05 16.13 -8.36
N GLY A 149 4.34 15.06 -9.11
CA GLY A 149 5.37 15.04 -10.15
C GLY A 149 6.64 14.32 -9.75
N PHE A 150 6.64 13.68 -8.56
CA PHE A 150 7.70 12.78 -8.20
C PHE A 150 7.60 11.54 -9.08
N ASN A 151 8.62 11.30 -9.89
CA ASN A 151 8.72 10.12 -10.72
C ASN A 151 9.70 9.14 -10.05
N PRO A 152 9.29 7.90 -9.73
CA PRO A 152 10.18 6.92 -9.13
C PRO A 152 11.31 6.48 -10.07
N LEU A 153 11.17 6.78 -11.36
CA LEU A 153 12.17 6.57 -12.39
C LEU A 153 13.01 7.82 -12.67
N SER A 154 12.88 8.90 -11.89
CA SER A 154 13.71 10.11 -12.07
C SER A 154 15.21 9.85 -11.94
N PHE A 155 15.63 8.73 -11.33
CA PHE A 155 17.03 8.30 -11.26
C PHE A 155 17.57 7.74 -12.57
N PHE A 156 16.68 7.31 -13.48
CA PHE A 156 17.02 7.17 -14.88
C PHE A 156 16.94 8.60 -15.42
N ASP A 157 18.06 9.29 -15.52
CA ASP A 157 18.08 10.65 -16.02
C ASP A 157 17.78 10.61 -17.54
N ILE A 158 16.50 10.46 -17.88
CA ILE A 158 16.01 10.20 -19.24
C ILE A 158 16.42 11.35 -20.17
N ASN A 159 16.56 12.56 -19.61
CA ASN A 159 17.04 13.73 -20.33
C ASN A 159 18.51 13.55 -20.73
N ILE A 160 19.40 13.17 -19.81
CA ILE A 160 20.81 12.86 -20.14
C ILE A 160 20.88 11.70 -21.15
N TRP A 161 20.08 10.64 -20.96
CA TRP A 161 20.05 9.50 -21.87
C TRP A 161 19.61 9.87 -23.30
N ARG A 162 18.68 10.83 -23.42
CA ARG A 162 18.11 11.29 -24.70
C ARG A 162 18.96 12.38 -25.36
N GLU A 163 19.54 13.28 -24.59
CA GLU A 163 20.29 14.45 -25.06
C GLU A 163 21.77 14.15 -25.30
N ASP A 164 22.38 13.27 -24.50
CA ASP A 164 23.81 12.94 -24.60
C ASP A 164 24.02 11.50 -25.09
N GLN A 165 24.51 11.38 -26.33
CA GLN A 165 24.83 10.10 -26.97
C GLN A 165 26.21 9.56 -26.58
N THR A 166 26.98 10.28 -25.75
CA THR A 166 28.31 9.86 -25.34
C THR A 166 28.24 8.57 -24.53
N VAL A 167 29.10 7.60 -24.86
CA VAL A 167 29.16 6.30 -24.17
C VAL A 167 29.30 6.49 -22.66
N PHE A 168 30.11 7.46 -22.23
CA PHE A 168 30.32 7.80 -20.83
C PHE A 168 29.02 8.19 -20.11
N ALA A 169 28.23 9.13 -20.66
CA ALA A 169 26.98 9.58 -20.06
C ALA A 169 25.97 8.43 -19.90
N ARG A 170 25.84 7.58 -20.92
CA ARG A 170 25.00 6.38 -20.87
C ARG A 170 25.47 5.37 -19.82
N THR A 171 26.78 5.13 -19.74
CA THR A 171 27.36 4.24 -18.72
C THR A 171 27.07 4.78 -17.32
N VAL A 172 27.22 6.09 -17.09
CA VAL A 172 26.91 6.71 -15.79
C VAL A 172 25.44 6.53 -15.42
N VAL A 173 24.50 6.80 -16.33
CA VAL A 173 23.06 6.61 -16.08
C VAL A 173 22.75 5.15 -15.73
N VAL A 174 23.29 4.19 -16.48
CA VAL A 174 23.08 2.75 -16.21
C VAL A 174 23.66 2.36 -14.84
N VAL A 175 24.87 2.82 -14.50
CA VAL A 175 25.50 2.52 -13.22
C VAL A 175 24.69 3.10 -12.06
N VAL A 176 24.23 4.36 -12.16
CA VAL A 176 23.40 5.00 -11.13
C VAL A 176 22.07 4.28 -10.97
N ALA A 177 21.43 3.89 -12.06
CA ALA A 177 20.18 3.12 -12.03
C ALA A 177 20.36 1.77 -11.34
N VAL A 178 21.41 1.02 -11.68
CA VAL A 178 21.72 -0.27 -11.05
C VAL A 178 22.00 -0.10 -9.56
N ILE A 179 22.81 0.89 -9.17
CA ILE A 179 23.10 1.18 -7.76
C ILE A 179 21.81 1.49 -6.99
N THR A 180 20.93 2.31 -7.57
CA THR A 180 19.68 2.70 -6.92
C THR A 180 18.74 1.51 -6.76
N LEU A 181 18.64 0.64 -7.77
CA LEU A 181 17.87 -0.60 -7.71
C LEU A 181 18.42 -1.54 -6.61
N LEU A 182 19.75 -1.70 -6.54
CA LEU A 182 20.39 -2.51 -5.51
C LEU A 182 20.11 -1.95 -4.10
N LEU A 183 20.16 -0.62 -3.92
CA LEU A 183 19.81 0.02 -2.65
C LEU A 183 18.35 -0.25 -2.27
N ALA A 184 17.41 -0.13 -3.22
CA ALA A 184 16.00 -0.44 -2.99
C ALA A 184 15.81 -1.89 -2.55
N VAL A 185 16.45 -2.85 -3.24
CA VAL A 185 16.43 -4.27 -2.85
C VAL A 185 16.99 -4.48 -1.44
N VAL A 186 18.12 -3.83 -1.11
CA VAL A 186 18.69 -3.92 0.25
C VAL A 186 17.74 -3.36 1.30
N VAL A 187 17.05 -2.25 1.04
CA VAL A 187 16.07 -1.66 1.97
C VAL A 187 14.86 -2.60 2.16
N LEU A 188 14.38 -3.23 1.09
CA LEU A 188 13.31 -4.23 1.14
C LEU A 188 13.71 -5.47 1.92
N LEU A 189 14.90 -6.03 1.66
CA LEU A 189 15.45 -7.17 2.40
C LEU A 189 15.63 -6.86 3.90
N LYS A 190 15.83 -5.58 4.24
CA LYS A 190 15.89 -5.09 5.63
C LYS A 190 14.51 -4.92 6.29
N GLY A 191 13.42 -5.26 5.61
CA GLY A 191 12.04 -5.22 6.11
C GLY A 191 11.47 -3.80 6.20
N LYS A 192 12.00 -2.84 5.43
CA LYS A 192 11.57 -1.44 5.50
C LYS A 192 10.83 -1.02 4.23
N VAL A 193 9.72 -1.71 3.96
CA VAL A 193 8.90 -1.54 2.74
C VAL A 193 8.56 -0.06 2.50
N TRP A 194 8.07 0.65 3.52
CA TRP A 194 7.72 2.07 3.42
C TRP A 194 8.91 2.98 3.09
N THR A 195 10.07 2.78 3.72
CA THR A 195 11.25 3.60 3.40
C THR A 195 11.82 3.26 2.02
N GLY A 196 11.66 2.01 1.57
CA GLY A 196 12.01 1.61 0.21
C GLY A 196 11.09 2.28 -0.80
N LEU A 197 9.78 2.18 -0.59
CA LEU A 197 8.75 2.77 -1.44
C LEU A 197 8.91 4.30 -1.55
N VAL A 198 8.98 5.02 -0.43
CA VAL A 198 9.20 6.47 -0.43
C VAL A 198 10.61 6.82 -0.95
N GLY A 199 11.60 5.98 -0.65
CA GLY A 199 12.96 6.16 -1.15
C GLY A 199 13.08 6.05 -2.67
N MET A 200 12.19 5.31 -3.33
CA MET A 200 12.10 5.31 -4.79
C MET A 200 11.69 6.67 -5.36
N PHE A 201 11.06 7.55 -4.58
CA PHE A 201 10.78 8.92 -5.01
C PHE A 201 11.85 9.91 -4.53
N ILE A 202 12.60 9.55 -3.48
CA ILE A 202 13.56 10.40 -2.78
C ILE A 202 14.83 9.58 -2.49
N THR A 203 15.80 9.58 -3.42
CA THR A 203 17.01 8.72 -3.34
C THR A 203 17.75 8.78 -2.01
N PRO A 204 17.94 9.96 -1.36
CA PRO A 204 18.63 10.04 -0.09
C PRO A 204 18.04 9.11 1.00
N LEU A 205 16.72 8.86 0.97
CA LEU A 205 16.08 7.93 1.90
C LEU A 205 16.51 6.47 1.67
N LEU A 206 16.86 6.07 0.44
CA LEU A 206 17.39 4.73 0.17
C LEU A 206 18.76 4.52 0.81
N PHE A 207 19.65 5.52 0.74
CA PHE A 207 20.94 5.47 1.43
C PHE A 207 20.77 5.38 2.94
N VAL A 208 19.92 6.23 3.51
CA VAL A 208 19.59 6.19 4.96
C VAL A 208 18.98 4.84 5.34
N GLY A 209 18.07 4.32 4.53
CA GLY A 209 17.42 3.02 4.72
C GLY A 209 18.41 1.86 4.66
N ALA A 210 19.38 1.92 3.74
CA ALA A 210 20.40 0.92 3.52
C ALA A 210 21.48 0.92 4.63
N ILE A 211 21.91 2.10 5.09
CA ILE A 211 22.91 2.24 6.17
C ILE A 211 22.30 1.86 7.52
N ARG A 212 21.05 2.25 7.80
CA ARG A 212 20.40 1.98 9.09
C ARG A 212 20.20 0.48 9.31
N LEU A 213 20.31 0.06 10.57
CA LEU A 213 20.00 -1.30 11.05
C LEU A 213 18.69 -1.85 10.45
N SER A 214 18.67 -3.13 10.08
CA SER A 214 17.46 -3.84 9.61
C SER A 214 16.44 -4.05 10.73
N ARG A 215 15.17 -4.29 10.35
CA ARG A 215 14.15 -4.78 11.28
C ARG A 215 14.55 -6.18 11.81
N PRO A 216 14.23 -6.52 13.06
CA PRO A 216 14.64 -7.78 13.69
C PRO A 216 13.98 -9.04 13.07
N HIS A 217 12.79 -8.91 12.50
CA HIS A 217 12.04 -9.98 11.81
C HIS A 217 12.38 -10.10 10.30
N ALA A 218 13.22 -9.21 9.75
CA ALA A 218 13.46 -9.17 8.31
C ALA A 218 14.39 -10.30 7.82
N PRO A 219 14.29 -10.72 6.53
CA PRO A 219 15.20 -11.70 5.94
C PRO A 219 16.69 -11.36 6.12
N TRP A 220 17.04 -10.06 6.06
CA TRP A 220 18.40 -9.59 6.32
C TRP A 220 18.89 -9.89 7.74
N ALA A 221 18.02 -9.75 8.75
CA ALA A 221 18.38 -10.05 10.13
C ALA A 221 18.58 -11.56 10.34
N ARG A 222 17.75 -12.38 9.70
CA ARG A 222 17.90 -13.85 9.69
C ARG A 222 19.26 -14.30 9.17
N TRP A 223 19.74 -13.70 8.07
CA TRP A 223 21.03 -14.09 7.48
C TRP A 223 22.23 -13.47 8.17
N ARG A 224 22.12 -12.23 8.68
CA ARG A 224 23.29 -11.46 9.14
C ARG A 224 23.42 -11.30 10.64
N TYR A 225 22.32 -11.37 11.39
CA TYR A 225 22.29 -11.05 12.83
C TYR A 225 22.19 -12.29 13.72
N THR A 226 21.76 -13.43 13.19
CA THR A 226 21.78 -14.74 13.87
C THR A 226 23.17 -15.09 14.42
N THR A 227 24.22 -14.85 13.64
CA THR A 227 25.62 -15.06 14.05
C THR A 227 26.21 -13.92 14.90
N ARG A 228 25.43 -12.86 15.20
CA ARG A 228 25.88 -11.64 15.87
C ARG A 228 24.87 -11.15 16.92
N PRO A 229 24.82 -11.79 18.10
CA PRO A 229 23.80 -11.55 19.11
C PRO A 229 23.74 -10.08 19.58
N ARG A 230 24.89 -9.42 19.74
CA ARG A 230 24.96 -8.00 20.11
C ARG A 230 24.26 -7.07 19.10
N LYS A 231 24.33 -7.38 17.80
CA LYS A 231 23.64 -6.58 16.75
C LYS A 231 22.15 -6.88 16.71
N MET A 232 21.75 -8.14 16.96
CA MET A 232 20.34 -8.50 17.08
C MET A 232 19.68 -7.81 18.27
N HIS A 233 20.32 -7.83 19.44
CA HIS A 233 19.82 -7.19 20.65
C HIS A 233 19.61 -5.68 20.44
N ARG A 234 20.61 -4.99 19.89
CA ARG A 234 20.49 -3.55 19.55
C ARG A 234 19.35 -3.28 18.54
N ALA A 235 19.07 -4.21 17.63
CA ALA A 235 17.94 -4.08 16.70
C ALA A 235 16.60 -4.21 17.42
N LEU A 236 16.47 -5.14 18.37
CA LEU A 236 15.28 -5.34 19.19
C LEU A 236 15.01 -4.14 20.09
N GLU A 237 16.02 -3.66 20.83
CA GLU A 237 15.90 -2.49 21.71
C GLU A 237 15.44 -1.25 20.94
N ARG A 238 16.04 -1.01 19.77
CA ARG A 238 15.68 0.10 18.90
C ARG A 238 14.25 -0.01 18.38
N GLU A 239 13.85 -1.19 17.92
CA GLU A 239 12.49 -1.42 17.41
C GLU A 239 11.47 -1.16 18.53
N ARG A 240 11.75 -1.63 19.76
CA ARG A 240 10.93 -1.34 20.94
C ARG A 240 10.81 0.14 21.21
N TRP A 241 11.94 0.86 21.25
CA TRP A 241 11.94 2.30 21.51
C TRP A 241 11.15 3.09 20.45
N LEU A 242 11.28 2.75 19.17
CA LEU A 242 10.56 3.41 18.07
C LEU A 242 9.06 3.07 18.04
N ARG A 243 8.66 1.85 18.40
CA ARG A 243 7.25 1.41 18.38
C ARG A 243 6.49 1.77 19.64
N ARG A 244 7.15 1.90 20.79
CA ARG A 244 6.52 2.21 22.08
C ARG A 244 5.53 3.40 22.03
N PRO A 245 5.87 4.59 21.47
CA PRO A 245 4.91 5.70 21.43
C PRO A 245 3.70 5.41 20.54
N VAL A 246 3.89 4.65 19.46
CA VAL A 246 2.81 4.27 18.54
C VAL A 246 1.86 3.27 19.21
N VAL A 247 2.41 2.29 19.94
CA VAL A 247 1.63 1.31 20.71
C VAL A 247 0.86 1.99 21.85
N GLN A 248 1.50 2.94 22.55
CA GLN A 248 0.84 3.75 23.58
C GLN A 248 -0.33 4.55 23.00
N ALA A 249 -0.12 5.25 21.87
CA ALA A 249 -1.18 5.98 21.20
C ALA A 249 -2.33 5.05 20.75
N LYS A 250 -2.00 3.88 20.19
CA LYS A 250 -2.98 2.88 19.76
C LYS A 250 -3.86 2.41 20.92
N LEU A 251 -3.24 2.02 22.05
CA LEU A 251 -3.96 1.55 23.23
C LEU A 251 -4.81 2.66 23.85
N TRP A 252 -4.27 3.89 23.94
CA TRP A 252 -5.03 5.04 24.43
C TRP A 252 -6.28 5.33 23.57
N VAL A 253 -6.15 5.28 22.24
CA VAL A 253 -7.30 5.45 21.33
C VAL A 253 -8.33 4.33 21.52
N GLN A 254 -7.88 3.07 21.67
CA GLN A 254 -8.78 1.94 21.92
C GLN A 254 -9.55 2.12 23.23
N ASP A 255 -8.87 2.50 24.31
CA ASP A 255 -9.47 2.73 25.63
C ASP A 255 -10.43 3.94 25.64
N ALA A 256 -10.08 5.01 24.92
CA ALA A 256 -10.96 6.17 24.72
C ALA A 256 -12.24 5.80 23.96
N ILE A 257 -12.14 4.98 22.90
CA ILE A 257 -13.29 4.48 22.14
C ILE A 257 -14.13 3.52 23.00
N ALA A 258 -13.50 2.73 23.87
CA ALA A 258 -14.16 1.85 24.81
C ALA A 258 -14.80 2.58 26.01
N GLY A 259 -14.74 3.92 26.05
CA GLY A 259 -15.37 4.74 27.09
C GLY A 259 -14.63 4.81 28.41
N THR A 260 -13.37 4.36 28.46
CA THR A 260 -12.51 4.42 29.66
C THR A 260 -11.17 5.07 29.32
N PRO A 261 -11.13 6.38 28.97
CA PRO A 261 -9.91 7.04 28.57
C PRO A 261 -8.90 7.04 29.73
N LYS A 262 -7.91 6.15 29.65
CA LYS A 262 -6.82 6.02 30.60
C LYS A 262 -5.51 5.95 29.82
N PHE A 263 -4.44 6.46 30.43
CA PHE A 263 -3.12 6.25 29.87
C PHE A 263 -2.79 4.76 30.01
N PRO A 264 -2.30 4.09 28.95
CA PRO A 264 -2.03 2.66 29.01
C PRO A 264 -0.92 2.35 30.02
N ASP A 265 -1.12 1.28 30.78
CA ASP A 265 -0.12 0.76 31.70
C ASP A 265 1.12 0.27 30.94
N ASP A 266 2.31 0.55 31.46
CA ASP A 266 3.57 0.18 30.83
C ASP A 266 3.68 -1.34 30.63
N ALA A 267 3.12 -2.13 31.55
CA ALA A 267 3.07 -3.58 31.43
C ALA A 267 2.22 -4.06 30.23
N ALA A 268 1.12 -3.37 29.93
CA ALA A 268 0.27 -3.67 28.77
C ALA A 268 0.96 -3.28 27.46
N VAL A 269 1.68 -2.15 27.46
CA VAL A 269 2.49 -1.69 26.32
C VAL A 269 3.63 -2.66 26.04
N ASP A 270 4.35 -3.10 27.06
CA ASP A 270 5.46 -4.05 26.92
C ASP A 270 4.99 -5.43 26.46
N LYS A 271 3.85 -5.93 26.98
CA LYS A 271 3.24 -7.18 26.50
C LYS A 271 2.87 -7.12 25.03
N GLN A 272 2.32 -5.99 24.57
CA GLN A 272 2.00 -5.76 23.17
C GLN A 272 3.27 -5.69 22.30
N LEU A 273 4.32 -5.00 22.79
CA LEU A 273 5.61 -4.92 22.12
C LEU A 273 6.30 -6.29 22.02
N ASP A 274 6.21 -7.14 23.04
CA ASP A 274 6.76 -8.50 23.03
C ASP A 274 6.04 -9.41 22.02
N ARG A 275 4.72 -9.25 21.87
CA ARG A 275 3.95 -9.98 20.85
C ARG A 275 4.32 -9.52 19.43
N GLU A 276 4.48 -8.22 19.21
CA GLU A 276 4.75 -7.66 17.88
C GLU A 276 6.24 -7.76 17.46
N ILE A 277 7.18 -7.71 18.43
CA ILE A 277 8.63 -7.59 18.17
C ILE A 277 9.34 -8.87 18.60
N HIS A 278 9.56 -9.74 17.62
CA HIS A 278 10.29 -10.99 17.76
C HIS A 278 11.46 -11.02 16.75
N ALA A 279 12.52 -11.73 17.12
CA ALA A 279 13.64 -11.96 16.22
C ALA A 279 13.26 -12.98 15.14
N ALA A 280 13.77 -12.81 13.92
CA ALA A 280 13.58 -13.81 12.88
C ALA A 280 14.13 -15.18 13.32
N PRO A 281 13.39 -16.28 13.15
CA PRO A 281 13.84 -17.61 13.51
C PRO A 281 15.10 -18.00 12.71
N ALA A 282 15.97 -18.81 13.32
CA ALA A 282 17.19 -19.28 12.67
C ALA A 282 16.83 -20.15 11.45
N PRO A 283 17.60 -20.07 10.34
CA PRO A 283 17.37 -20.94 9.18
C PRO A 283 17.57 -22.40 9.61
N GLY A 284 16.49 -23.20 9.58
CA GLY A 284 16.49 -24.62 9.95
C GLY A 284 15.55 -25.01 11.10
N GLN A 285 14.99 -24.04 11.82
CA GLN A 285 13.89 -24.30 12.78
C GLN A 285 12.57 -23.88 12.14
N VAL A 286 12.04 -24.74 11.27
CA VAL A 286 10.63 -24.69 10.91
C VAL A 286 9.93 -25.60 11.91
N ALA A 287 9.10 -25.03 12.77
CA ALA A 287 8.04 -25.77 13.47
C ALA A 287 6.79 -25.74 12.59
#